data_AF-G4QHC9-F1
#
_entry.id   AF-G4QHC9-F1
#
_cell.length_a   1.000
_cell.length_b   1.000
_cell.length_c   1.000
_cell.angle_alpha   90.00
_cell.angle_beta   90.00
_cell.angle_gamma   90.00
#
_symmetry.space_group_name_H-M   'P 1'
#
loop_
_entity.id
_entity.type
_entity.pdbx_description
1 polymer ?
#
loop_
_entity_poly.entity_id
_entity_poly.type
_entity_poly.pdbx_seq_one_letter_code
_entity_poly.pdbx_strand_id
1 'polypeptide(L)'
;MKFKMLKAAFAGLVLTVSGFANSAVILSGDVTAGSGVLKLTTDYRFEVTSAGIVRIMVFDEWAVTSGIRRLSILSGPFSLLVNGVDAGVAAAGMYDSFSFTSNDVSPADTYMYWNNNISVTIGDILTIKAGSWDLSAIAGWNTNVSGQFDGELFLTDDVGVKRTGNGVAVPEPSTLAILALSLIGLGARRFKKLV
;
A
#
# COMPACT_ATOMS: atom_id res chain seq x y z
N MET A 1 2.22 47.49 5.94
CA MET A 1 2.76 46.39 5.11
C MET A 1 1.74 45.25 5.09
N LYS A 2 0.64 45.38 4.34
CA LYS A 2 0.39 44.75 3.03
C LYS A 2 0.75 43.25 3.03
N PHE A 3 -0.27 42.40 3.11
CA PHE A 3 -0.30 40.92 3.11
C PHE A 3 0.59 40.16 2.08
N LYS A 4 1.42 40.86 1.31
CA LYS A 4 2.30 40.31 0.26
C LYS A 4 3.28 39.26 0.81
N MET A 5 3.89 39.50 1.98
CA MET A 5 4.80 38.51 2.58
C MET A 5 4.08 37.25 3.07
N LEU A 6 2.86 37.38 3.61
CA LEU A 6 2.08 36.22 4.06
C LEU A 6 1.62 35.35 2.88
N LYS A 7 1.22 35.99 1.76
CA LYS A 7 0.87 35.27 0.52
C LYS A 7 2.07 34.53 -0.07
N ALA A 8 3.26 35.13 -0.03
CA ALA A 8 4.49 34.49 -0.51
C ALA A 8 4.91 33.31 0.38
N ALA A 9 4.84 33.46 1.71
CA ALA A 9 5.11 32.37 2.64
C ALA A 9 4.11 31.21 2.49
N PHE A 10 2.83 31.53 2.27
CA PHE A 10 1.81 30.51 2.02
C PHE A 10 2.02 29.79 0.68
N ALA A 11 2.33 30.51 -0.40
CA ALA A 11 2.65 29.88 -1.69
C ALA A 11 3.92 29.02 -1.62
N GLY A 12 4.95 29.48 -0.89
CA GLY A 12 6.15 28.69 -0.62
C GLY A 12 5.85 27.41 0.17
N LEU A 13 5.01 27.50 1.21
CA LEU A 13 4.56 26.34 1.96
C LEU A 13 3.77 25.36 1.08
N VAL A 14 2.82 25.84 0.26
CA VAL A 14 2.05 25.01 -0.67
C VAL A 14 2.96 24.28 -1.66
N LEU A 15 3.97 24.96 -2.20
CA LEU A 15 4.95 24.34 -3.10
C LEU A 15 5.81 23.28 -2.39
N THR A 16 6.17 23.48 -1.12
CA THR A 16 6.92 22.47 -0.34
C THR A 16 6.11 21.23 0.03
N VAL A 17 4.78 21.33 0.13
CA VAL A 17 3.92 20.17 0.45
C VAL A 17 3.44 19.40 -0.78
N SER A 18 3.62 19.95 -1.99
CA SER A 18 3.06 19.39 -3.24
C SER A 18 3.93 18.30 -3.89
N GLY A 19 5.09 17.96 -3.28
CA GLY A 19 6.23 17.44 -4.03
C GLY A 19 6.56 15.94 -3.96
N PHE A 20 5.87 15.11 -3.18
CA PHE A 20 6.25 13.69 -3.08
C PHE A 20 5.03 12.78 -3.22
N ALA A 21 4.71 12.41 -4.47
CA ALA A 21 4.04 11.14 -4.73
C ALA A 21 5.05 10.03 -4.39
N ASN A 22 5.10 9.64 -3.11
CA ASN A 22 5.87 8.49 -2.71
C ASN A 22 5.12 7.25 -3.21
N SER A 23 5.82 6.32 -3.86
CA SER A 23 5.21 5.03 -4.17
C SER A 23 4.70 4.41 -2.88
N ALA A 24 3.45 4.02 -2.88
CA ALA A 24 2.88 3.33 -1.74
C ALA A 24 3.38 1.87 -1.66
N VAL A 25 4.00 1.32 -2.73
CA VAL A 25 4.56 -0.04 -2.77
C VAL A 25 5.97 -0.06 -3.37
N ILE A 26 6.92 -0.67 -2.66
CA ILE A 26 8.31 -0.79 -3.11
C ILE A 26 8.84 -2.19 -2.78
N LEU A 27 9.45 -2.87 -3.75
CA LEU A 27 10.32 -4.02 -3.51
C LEU A 27 11.77 -3.62 -3.75
N SER A 28 12.56 -3.58 -2.68
CA SER A 28 13.97 -3.17 -2.71
C SER A 28 14.91 -4.34 -2.41
N GLY A 29 16.20 -4.18 -2.71
CA GLY A 29 17.21 -5.21 -2.49
C GLY A 29 17.19 -6.32 -3.54
N ASP A 30 17.89 -7.42 -3.24
CA ASP A 30 17.98 -8.60 -4.12
C ASP A 30 17.35 -9.81 -3.42
N VAL A 31 16.19 -10.23 -3.94
CA VAL A 31 15.44 -11.40 -3.45
C VAL A 31 16.21 -12.69 -3.70
N THR A 32 17.02 -12.77 -4.77
CA THR A 32 17.82 -13.97 -5.04
C THR A 32 18.93 -14.17 -4.01
N ALA A 33 19.44 -13.07 -3.44
CA ALA A 33 20.43 -13.06 -2.38
C ALA A 33 19.83 -13.02 -0.95
N GLY A 34 18.49 -12.98 -0.82
CA GLY A 34 17.80 -12.90 0.48
C GLY A 34 17.91 -11.55 1.18
N SER A 35 18.15 -10.48 0.41
CA SER A 35 18.16 -9.09 0.88
C SER A 35 16.92 -8.31 0.43
N GLY A 36 15.95 -9.00 -0.18
CA GLY A 36 14.73 -8.41 -0.70
C GLY A 36 13.82 -7.91 0.43
N VAL A 37 13.23 -6.73 0.24
CA VAL A 37 12.29 -6.13 1.20
C VAL A 37 11.10 -5.54 0.46
N LEU A 38 9.92 -6.10 0.68
CA LEU A 38 8.64 -5.53 0.24
C LEU A 38 8.18 -4.52 1.28
N LYS A 39 7.82 -3.32 0.85
CA LYS A 39 7.40 -2.22 1.71
C LYS A 39 6.13 -1.59 1.19
N LEU A 40 5.12 -1.54 2.06
CA LEU A 40 3.99 -0.61 1.91
C LEU A 40 4.33 0.66 2.68
N THR A 41 4.52 1.79 1.98
CA THR A 41 4.92 3.06 2.64
C THR A 41 3.76 3.77 3.32
N THR A 42 2.53 3.44 2.94
CA THR A 42 1.29 3.92 3.55
C THR A 42 0.29 2.78 3.69
N ASP A 43 -0.77 3.00 4.47
CA ASP A 43 -1.86 2.03 4.54
C ASP A 43 -2.58 1.95 3.19
N TYR A 44 -3.09 0.78 2.85
CA TYR A 44 -3.97 0.59 1.70
C TYR A 44 -5.37 0.22 2.14
N ARG A 45 -6.37 0.90 1.57
CA ARG A 45 -7.79 0.65 1.82
C ARG A 45 -8.44 0.02 0.59
N PHE A 46 -9.24 -1.01 0.81
CA PHE A 46 -10.01 -1.73 -0.20
C PHE A 46 -11.48 -1.78 0.22
N GLU A 47 -12.38 -1.51 -0.70
CA GLU A 47 -13.82 -1.66 -0.50
C GLU A 47 -14.30 -2.96 -1.15
N VAL A 48 -15.01 -3.78 -0.39
CA VAL A 48 -15.53 -5.08 -0.87
C VAL A 48 -16.74 -4.85 -1.76
N THR A 49 -16.63 -5.32 -2.99
CA THR A 49 -17.66 -5.20 -4.04
C THR A 49 -18.40 -6.51 -4.27
N SER A 50 -17.84 -7.65 -3.83
CA SER A 50 -18.52 -8.95 -3.86
C SER A 50 -18.23 -9.75 -2.58
N ALA A 51 -19.28 -10.35 -2.01
CA ALA A 51 -19.14 -11.19 -0.81
C ALA A 51 -18.37 -12.48 -1.14
N GLY A 52 -17.65 -13.00 -0.15
CA GLY A 52 -16.89 -14.23 -0.31
C GLY A 52 -15.70 -14.31 0.63
N ILE A 53 -14.62 -14.91 0.14
CA ILE A 53 -13.37 -15.09 0.86
C ILE A 53 -12.31 -14.19 0.23
N VAL A 54 -11.47 -13.59 1.07
CA VAL A 54 -10.26 -12.90 0.65
C VAL A 54 -9.06 -13.55 1.32
N ARG A 55 -8.01 -13.77 0.54
CA ARG A 55 -6.73 -14.33 1.03
C ARG A 55 -5.48 -13.73 0.38
N ILE A 56 -5.65 -13.03 -0.73
CA ILE A 56 -4.56 -12.60 -1.58
C ILE A 56 -4.69 -11.11 -1.87
N MET A 57 -3.56 -10.39 -1.82
CA MET A 57 -3.39 -9.08 -2.43
C MET A 57 -2.63 -9.27 -3.74
N VAL A 58 -3.23 -8.85 -4.85
CA VAL A 58 -2.64 -8.90 -6.19
C VAL A 58 -1.99 -7.55 -6.51
N PHE A 59 -0.81 -7.61 -7.11
CA PHE A 59 -0.11 -6.50 -7.77
C PHE A 59 -0.18 -6.74 -9.28
N ASP A 60 -1.14 -6.06 -9.90
CA ASP A 60 -1.51 -6.26 -11.31
C ASP A 60 -0.34 -6.00 -12.26
N GLU A 61 -0.08 -6.95 -13.15
CA GLU A 61 0.94 -6.87 -14.21
C GLU A 61 2.40 -6.58 -13.77
N TRP A 62 2.76 -6.68 -12.48
CA TRP A 62 4.14 -6.35 -12.03
C TRP A 62 5.22 -7.29 -12.61
N ALA A 63 4.89 -8.55 -12.92
CA ALA A 63 5.84 -9.51 -13.47
C ALA A 63 6.17 -9.26 -14.96
N VAL A 64 5.30 -8.52 -15.69
CA VAL A 64 5.34 -8.13 -17.12
C VAL A 64 5.41 -9.30 -18.13
N THR A 65 5.97 -10.46 -17.76
CA THR A 65 6.07 -11.67 -18.58
C THR A 65 5.85 -12.92 -17.74
N SER A 66 5.16 -13.90 -18.31
CA SER A 66 4.93 -15.20 -17.64
C SER A 66 6.25 -15.92 -17.38
N GLY A 67 6.61 -16.07 -16.11
CA GLY A 67 7.78 -16.81 -15.66
C GLY A 67 7.39 -18.12 -14.94
N ILE A 68 8.41 -18.85 -14.47
CA ILE A 68 8.18 -19.94 -13.51
C ILE A 68 7.85 -19.29 -12.17
N ARG A 69 6.63 -19.52 -11.67
CA ARG A 69 6.18 -19.03 -10.36
C ARG A 69 7.13 -19.45 -9.23
N ARG A 70 7.66 -18.48 -8.49
CA ARG A 70 8.49 -18.68 -7.29
C ARG A 70 7.84 -18.06 -6.07
N LEU A 71 8.00 -18.72 -4.92
CA LEU A 71 7.53 -18.27 -3.62
C LEU A 71 8.70 -17.78 -2.80
N SER A 72 8.65 -16.55 -2.28
CA SER A 72 9.47 -16.13 -1.15
C SER A 72 8.62 -16.03 0.12
N ILE A 73 9.13 -16.57 1.22
CA ILE A 73 8.51 -16.43 2.54
C ILE A 73 8.75 -15.01 3.04
N LEU A 74 7.69 -14.39 3.56
CA LEU A 74 7.74 -13.06 4.14
C LEU A 74 7.99 -13.14 5.64
N SER A 75 8.81 -12.21 6.16
CA SER A 75 9.05 -12.04 7.58
C SER A 75 8.90 -10.57 7.96
N GLY A 76 8.13 -10.29 9.01
CA GLY A 76 7.89 -8.93 9.49
C GLY A 76 6.49 -8.79 10.10
N PRO A 77 6.19 -7.67 10.78
CA PRO A 77 4.87 -7.43 11.32
C PRO A 77 3.87 -7.21 10.18
N PHE A 78 2.76 -7.96 10.18
CA PHE A 78 1.65 -7.78 9.25
C PHE A 78 0.39 -7.45 10.05
N SER A 79 -0.40 -6.49 9.56
CA SER A 79 -1.70 -6.16 10.14
C SER A 79 -2.68 -5.85 9.02
N LEU A 80 -3.82 -6.53 9.08
CA LEU A 80 -4.95 -6.34 8.19
C LEU A 80 -6.18 -6.11 9.06
N LEU A 81 -6.87 -5.01 8.81
CA LEU A 81 -8.09 -4.65 9.52
C LEU A 81 -9.30 -4.91 8.62
N VAL A 82 -10.38 -5.44 9.20
CA VAL A 82 -11.72 -5.47 8.59
C VAL A 82 -12.60 -4.53 9.39
N ASN A 83 -13.10 -3.47 8.74
CA ASN A 83 -13.90 -2.42 9.38
C ASN A 83 -13.22 -1.81 10.63
N GLY A 84 -11.89 -1.71 10.59
CA GLY A 84 -11.06 -1.17 11.69
C GLY A 84 -10.71 -2.16 12.81
N VAL A 85 -11.16 -3.42 12.72
CA VAL A 85 -10.82 -4.47 13.68
C VAL A 85 -9.77 -5.39 13.08
N ASP A 86 -8.74 -5.74 13.86
CA ASP A 86 -7.69 -6.67 13.40
C ASP A 86 -8.26 -8.04 13.03
N ALA A 87 -7.95 -8.50 11.82
CA ALA A 87 -8.36 -9.79 11.30
C ALA A 87 -7.58 -10.97 11.90
N GLY A 88 -6.48 -10.71 12.62
CA GLY A 88 -5.69 -11.75 13.29
C GLY A 88 -4.97 -12.69 12.32
N VAL A 89 -4.62 -12.19 11.14
CA VAL A 89 -3.90 -12.94 10.10
C VAL A 89 -2.44 -12.50 10.01
N ALA A 90 -1.60 -13.36 9.48
CA ALA A 90 -0.19 -13.06 9.21
C ALA A 90 0.12 -13.25 7.72
N ALA A 91 0.88 -12.33 7.14
CA ALA A 91 1.45 -12.52 5.81
C ALA A 91 2.32 -13.78 5.81
N ALA A 92 2.14 -14.62 4.81
CA ALA A 92 2.82 -15.91 4.70
C ALA A 92 3.93 -15.87 3.63
N GLY A 93 3.67 -15.24 2.49
CA GLY A 93 4.64 -15.19 1.41
C GLY A 93 4.19 -14.31 0.25
N MET A 94 5.12 -14.11 -0.68
CA MET A 94 4.89 -13.44 -1.94
C MET A 94 5.31 -14.35 -3.09
N TYR A 95 4.46 -14.42 -4.09
CA TYR A 95 4.78 -15.04 -5.37
C TYR A 95 5.12 -13.98 -6.41
N ASP A 96 6.14 -14.25 -7.20
CA ASP A 96 6.62 -13.37 -8.28
C ASP A 96 5.81 -13.48 -9.59
N SER A 97 4.76 -14.29 -9.61
CA SER A 97 3.81 -14.44 -10.71
C SER A 97 2.64 -15.37 -10.31
N PHE A 98 1.49 -15.28 -10.99
CA PHE A 98 0.56 -16.41 -11.06
C PHE A 98 1.01 -17.45 -12.09
N SER A 99 0.55 -18.69 -11.92
CA SER A 99 0.83 -19.79 -12.85
C SER A 99 -0.35 -20.11 -13.77
N PHE A 100 -1.40 -19.27 -13.78
CA PHE A 100 -2.63 -19.48 -14.50
C PHE A 100 -3.30 -18.14 -14.84
N THR A 101 -4.22 -18.18 -15.80
CA THR A 101 -5.18 -17.10 -16.06
C THR A 101 -6.54 -17.56 -15.57
N SER A 102 -7.16 -16.81 -14.68
CA SER A 102 -8.48 -17.14 -14.13
C SER A 102 -9.13 -15.88 -13.59
N ASN A 103 -10.37 -15.62 -14.00
CA ASN A 103 -11.13 -14.43 -13.59
C ASN A 103 -10.32 -13.14 -13.81
N ASP A 104 -9.92 -12.48 -12.72
CA ASP A 104 -9.24 -11.19 -12.72
C ASP A 104 -7.72 -11.33 -12.55
N VAL A 105 -7.15 -12.55 -12.57
CA VAL A 105 -5.70 -12.75 -12.45
C VAL A 105 -5.08 -13.39 -13.70
N SER A 106 -3.83 -13.00 -13.95
CA SER A 106 -3.00 -13.38 -15.08
C SER A 106 -1.59 -13.77 -14.63
N PRO A 107 -0.82 -14.51 -15.46
CA PRO A 107 0.58 -14.78 -15.17
C PRO A 107 1.50 -13.56 -15.09
N ALA A 108 1.02 -12.37 -15.50
CA ALA A 108 1.76 -11.13 -15.35
C ALA A 108 1.60 -10.53 -13.94
N ASP A 109 0.66 -11.02 -13.12
CA ASP A 109 0.40 -10.43 -11.81
C ASP A 109 1.22 -11.13 -10.74
N THR A 110 1.65 -10.37 -9.75
CA THR A 110 2.30 -10.92 -8.56
C THR A 110 1.36 -10.82 -7.39
N TYR A 111 1.64 -11.55 -6.31
CA TYR A 111 0.74 -11.50 -5.19
C TYR A 111 1.38 -11.84 -3.85
N MET A 112 0.86 -11.21 -2.81
CA MET A 112 1.12 -11.56 -1.42
C MET A 112 -0.11 -12.29 -0.87
N TYR A 113 0.10 -13.32 -0.05
CA TYR A 113 -0.98 -14.05 0.61
C TYR A 113 -0.74 -14.18 2.10
N TRP A 114 -1.82 -14.43 2.83
CA TRP A 114 -1.79 -14.67 4.26
C TRP A 114 -2.33 -16.07 4.62
N ASN A 115 -2.14 -16.46 5.88
CA ASN A 115 -2.37 -17.83 6.34
C ASN A 115 -3.84 -18.27 6.36
N ASN A 116 -4.77 -17.39 6.75
CA ASN A 116 -6.17 -17.74 6.97
C ASN A 116 -7.13 -17.01 6.02
N ASN A 117 -8.23 -17.68 5.65
CA ASN A 117 -9.30 -17.06 4.88
C ASN A 117 -10.03 -16.00 5.69
N ILE A 118 -10.38 -14.89 5.06
CA ILE A 118 -11.18 -13.83 5.65
C ILE A 118 -12.50 -13.78 4.92
N SER A 119 -13.59 -14.02 5.64
CA SER A 119 -14.94 -13.88 5.08
C SER A 119 -15.32 -12.41 5.05
N VAL A 120 -15.83 -11.95 3.91
CA VAL A 120 -16.20 -10.56 3.67
C VAL A 120 -17.60 -10.46 3.07
N THR A 121 -18.26 -9.35 3.37
CA THR A 121 -19.54 -8.95 2.82
C THR A 121 -19.41 -7.65 2.04
N ILE A 122 -20.33 -7.42 1.10
CA ILE A 122 -20.32 -6.20 0.28
C ILE A 122 -20.43 -4.98 1.20
N GLY A 123 -19.53 -4.01 0.99
CA GLY A 123 -19.42 -2.79 1.81
C GLY A 123 -18.43 -2.88 2.95
N ASP A 124 -17.87 -4.07 3.25
CA ASP A 124 -16.75 -4.17 4.19
C ASP A 124 -15.54 -3.39 3.67
N ILE A 125 -14.78 -2.82 4.60
CA ILE A 125 -13.55 -2.08 4.33
C ILE A 125 -12.38 -2.87 4.88
N LEU A 126 -11.48 -3.30 3.99
CA LEU A 126 -10.23 -3.92 4.37
C LEU A 126 -9.11 -2.88 4.33
N THR A 127 -8.32 -2.82 5.39
CA THR A 127 -7.15 -1.94 5.47
C THR A 127 -5.90 -2.75 5.76
N ILE A 128 -4.97 -2.78 4.81
CA ILE A 128 -3.64 -3.36 5.04
C ILE A 128 -2.73 -2.24 5.51
N LYS A 129 -2.14 -2.42 6.69
CA LYS A 129 -1.32 -1.40 7.31
C LYS A 129 0.03 -1.27 6.60
N ALA A 130 0.57 -0.05 6.60
CA ALA A 130 1.93 0.21 6.18
C ALA A 130 2.90 -0.73 6.93
N GLY A 131 3.90 -1.24 6.24
CA GLY A 131 4.75 -2.30 6.76
C GLY A 131 5.93 -2.58 5.86
N SER A 132 6.88 -3.35 6.40
CA SER A 132 8.07 -3.80 5.70
C SER A 132 8.28 -5.26 6.02
N TRP A 133 8.45 -6.07 4.98
CA TRP A 133 8.61 -7.52 5.09
C TRP A 133 9.84 -7.96 4.32
N ASP A 134 10.72 -8.66 5.01
CA ASP A 134 11.89 -9.28 4.42
C ASP A 134 11.46 -10.50 3.60
N LEU A 135 12.06 -10.68 2.43
CA LEU A 135 11.87 -11.81 1.54
C LEU A 135 13.04 -12.77 1.72
N SER A 136 12.72 -14.04 2.01
CA SER A 136 13.71 -15.12 1.98
C SER A 136 14.42 -15.23 0.62
N ALA A 137 15.64 -15.77 0.61
CA ALA A 137 16.44 -15.96 -0.60
C ALA A 137 15.79 -16.96 -1.56
N ILE A 138 15.52 -16.55 -2.80
CA ILE A 138 14.89 -17.41 -3.82
C ILE A 138 15.63 -17.30 -5.15
N ALA A 139 16.30 -18.39 -5.54
CA ALA A 139 16.94 -18.48 -6.85
C ALA A 139 15.90 -18.33 -7.97
N GLY A 140 16.24 -17.57 -9.02
CA GLY A 140 15.37 -17.40 -10.20
C GLY A 140 14.10 -16.60 -9.95
N TRP A 141 14.09 -15.74 -8.92
CA TRP A 141 13.06 -14.72 -8.76
C TRP A 141 12.93 -13.87 -10.03
N ASN A 142 11.70 -13.54 -10.42
CA ASN A 142 11.46 -12.69 -11.58
C ASN A 142 12.05 -11.29 -11.37
N THR A 143 13.02 -10.92 -12.18
CA THR A 143 13.75 -9.64 -12.06
C THR A 143 12.88 -8.41 -12.36
N ASN A 144 11.78 -8.57 -13.08
CA ASN A 144 10.82 -7.48 -13.32
C ASN A 144 10.05 -7.10 -12.05
N VAL A 145 9.94 -8.04 -11.10
CA VAL A 145 9.28 -7.85 -9.81
C VAL A 145 10.30 -7.25 -8.85
N SER A 146 10.57 -5.97 -9.05
CA SER A 146 11.46 -5.15 -8.24
C SER A 146 11.13 -3.66 -8.40
N GLY A 147 11.68 -2.84 -7.51
CA GLY A 147 11.51 -1.39 -7.56
C GLY A 147 10.14 -0.92 -7.07
N GLN A 148 9.74 0.24 -7.58
CA GLN A 148 8.45 0.84 -7.28
C GLN A 148 7.36 0.16 -8.12
N PHE A 149 6.24 -0.17 -7.48
CA PHE A 149 5.04 -0.65 -8.16
C PHE A 149 4.03 0.49 -8.31
N ASP A 150 3.63 0.74 -9.55
CA ASP A 150 2.72 1.82 -9.96
C ASP A 150 1.37 1.31 -10.51
N GLY A 151 1.14 0.00 -10.48
CA GLY A 151 -0.06 -0.64 -11.02
C GLY A 151 -1.24 -0.66 -10.04
N GLU A 152 -2.26 -1.44 -10.39
CA GLU A 152 -3.44 -1.61 -9.55
C GLU A 152 -3.23 -2.69 -8.48
N LEU A 153 -3.68 -2.39 -7.25
CA LEU A 153 -3.82 -3.41 -6.21
C LEU A 153 -5.27 -3.81 -6.08
N PHE A 154 -5.54 -5.09 -5.87
CA PHE A 154 -6.87 -5.56 -5.48
C PHE A 154 -6.77 -6.86 -4.68
N LEU A 155 -7.87 -7.23 -4.02
CA LEU A 155 -7.90 -8.45 -3.22
C LEU A 155 -8.76 -9.54 -3.87
N THR A 156 -8.26 -10.78 -3.80
CA THR A 156 -8.89 -11.96 -4.40
C THR A 156 -8.96 -13.13 -3.41
N ASP A 157 -9.71 -14.16 -3.79
CA ASP A 157 -9.57 -15.51 -3.24
C ASP A 157 -8.44 -16.30 -3.93
N ASP A 158 -8.22 -17.54 -3.47
CA ASP A 158 -7.17 -18.42 -4.00
C ASP A 158 -7.37 -18.84 -5.48
N VAL A 159 -8.54 -18.57 -6.07
CA VAL A 159 -8.85 -18.89 -7.47
C VAL A 159 -8.91 -17.65 -8.37
N GLY A 160 -8.56 -16.49 -7.83
CA GLY A 160 -8.40 -15.23 -8.56
C GLY A 160 -9.68 -14.43 -8.75
N VAL A 161 -10.78 -14.73 -8.04
CA VAL A 161 -11.99 -13.91 -8.12
C VAL A 161 -11.78 -12.62 -7.31
N LYS A 162 -11.85 -11.47 -7.97
CA LYS A 162 -11.74 -10.16 -7.32
C LYS A 162 -12.95 -9.90 -6.40
N ARG A 163 -12.63 -9.60 -5.14
CA ARG A 163 -13.64 -9.29 -4.10
C ARG A 163 -13.74 -7.80 -3.79
N THR A 164 -12.79 -7.01 -4.25
CA THR A 164 -12.70 -5.58 -3.93
C THR A 164 -12.62 -4.71 -5.16
N GLY A 165 -12.89 -3.42 -5.00
CA GLY A 165 -12.37 -2.39 -5.89
C GLY A 165 -10.84 -2.30 -5.81
N ASN A 166 -10.27 -1.36 -6.57
CA ASN A 166 -8.84 -1.10 -6.53
C ASN A 166 -8.46 -0.48 -5.19
N GLY A 167 -7.32 -0.90 -4.66
CA GLY A 167 -6.74 -0.39 -3.44
C GLY A 167 -6.36 1.07 -3.58
N VAL A 168 -6.71 1.86 -2.58
CA VAL A 168 -6.33 3.27 -2.52
C VAL A 168 -5.39 3.45 -1.34
N ALA A 169 -4.22 4.01 -1.61
CA ALA A 169 -3.28 4.44 -0.59
C ALA A 169 -3.96 5.51 0.29
N VAL A 170 -4.03 5.27 1.59
CA VAL A 170 -4.57 6.23 2.55
C VAL A 170 -3.47 7.26 2.82
N PRO A 171 -3.66 8.53 2.44
CA PRO A 171 -2.66 9.55 2.71
C PRO A 171 -2.43 9.65 4.21
N GLU A 172 -1.17 9.62 4.64
CA GLU A 172 -0.86 10.00 6.01
C GLU A 172 -1.38 11.42 6.26
N PRO A 173 -1.93 11.71 7.45
CA PRO A 173 -2.30 13.07 7.80
C PRO A 173 -1.06 13.94 7.61
N SER A 174 -1.07 14.84 6.62
CA SER A 174 0.17 15.55 6.27
C SER A 174 0.68 16.28 7.51
N THR A 175 1.80 15.82 8.06
CA THR A 175 2.44 16.40 9.25
C THR A 175 2.66 17.90 9.06
N LEU A 176 2.88 18.31 7.80
CA LEU A 176 2.94 19.69 7.37
C LEU A 176 1.60 20.45 7.46
N ALA A 177 0.45 19.85 7.13
CA ALA A 177 -0.84 20.52 7.36
C ALA A 177 -1.14 20.65 8.86
N ILE A 178 -0.80 19.64 9.67
CA ILE A 178 -0.94 19.72 11.13
C ILE A 178 -0.03 20.82 11.69
N LEU A 179 1.23 20.87 11.23
CA LEU A 179 2.18 21.92 11.59
C LEU A 179 1.65 23.29 11.16
N ALA A 180 1.18 23.44 9.93
CA ALA A 180 0.62 24.69 9.41
C ALA A 180 -0.60 25.15 10.22
N LEU A 181 -1.54 24.25 10.53
CA LEU A 181 -2.71 24.52 11.36
C LEU A 181 -2.28 24.92 12.79
N SER A 182 -1.27 24.27 13.36
CA SER A 182 -0.75 24.63 14.68
C SER A 182 -0.10 26.03 14.69
N LEU A 183 0.66 26.39 13.66
CA LEU A 183 1.27 27.70 13.50
C LEU A 183 0.22 28.80 13.28
N ILE A 184 -0.83 28.51 12.51
CA ILE A 184 -1.98 29.41 12.32
C ILE A 184 -2.71 29.62 13.64
N GLY A 185 -2.98 28.56 14.41
CA GLY A 185 -3.60 28.65 15.73
C GLY A 185 -2.75 29.46 16.72
N LEU A 186 -1.42 29.28 16.69
CA LEU A 186 -0.49 30.04 17.53
C LEU A 186 -0.44 31.53 17.13
N GLY A 187 -0.42 31.83 15.84
CA GLY A 187 -0.50 33.18 15.30
C GLY A 187 -1.81 33.88 15.68
N ALA A 188 -2.95 33.19 15.50
CA ALA A 188 -4.28 33.71 15.84
C ALA A 188 -4.43 34.12 17.31
N ARG A 189 -3.77 33.40 18.24
CA ARG A 189 -3.75 33.79 19.66
C ARG A 189 -3.02 35.10 19.92
N ARG A 190 -2.01 35.46 19.13
CA ARG A 190 -1.27 36.73 19.30
C ARG A 190 -2.04 37.94 18.76
N PHE A 191 -2.86 37.76 17.73
CA PHE A 191 -3.64 38.86 17.15
C PHE A 191 -4.88 39.25 17.96
N LYS A 192 -5.34 38.42 18.91
CA LYS A 192 -6.48 38.74 19.80
C LYS A 192 -6.17 39.69 20.97
N LYS A 193 -4.89 40.02 21.23
CA LYS A 193 -4.48 40.94 22.32
C LYS A 193 -4.37 42.42 21.91
N LEU A 194 -4.82 42.78 20.70
CA LEU A 194 -4.71 44.15 20.15
C LEU A 194 -6.05 44.88 19.99
N VAL A 195 -7.11 44.40 20.65
CA VAL A 195 -8.39 45.10 20.87
C VAL A 195 -8.64 45.13 22.36
#